data_AF-A0A933U690-F1
#
_entry.id   AF-A0A933U690-F1
#
_cell.length_a   1.000
_cell.length_b   1.000
_cell.length_c   1.000
_cell.angle_alpha   90.00
_cell.angle_beta   90.00
_cell.angle_gamma   90.00
#
_symmetry.space_group_name_H-M   'P 1'
#
loop_
_entity.id
_entity.type
_entity.pdbx_description
1 polymer ?
#
loop_
_entity_poly.entity_id
_entity_poly.type
_entity_poly.pdbx_seq_one_letter_code
_entity_poly.pdbx_strand_id
1 'polypeptide(L)'
;MSADWFRNSTWNEDIARDFEERLRRARRKDQYLRIQAFTLAETYPEVALRLLDRFFALHDPFDLASAHVARATAYLALGRTEEAVEAYEAALECERLMPSIITEARTALPFLIATRQLRSHYDRAVQILARQDPHDLEFPVTHFQRHAALALICSDLPDREHARTHARLALEWAEQDHSGFHKHPSLGLVGKEHARLRRRLREIANTSP
;
A
#
# COMPACT_ATOMS: atom_id res chain seq x y z
N MET A 1 30.22 8.83 -4.56
CA MET A 1 28.78 8.46 -4.64
C MET A 1 28.63 7.20 -3.80
N SER A 2 27.77 7.09 -2.80
CA SER A 2 26.34 7.42 -2.76
C SER A 2 25.97 8.22 -1.51
N ALA A 3 25.04 9.17 -1.65
CA ALA A 3 24.52 9.99 -0.55
C ALA A 3 23.52 9.24 0.37
N ASP A 4 23.10 8.02 0.03
CA ASP A 4 22.06 7.28 0.77
C ASP A 4 22.51 5.85 1.13
N TRP A 5 23.28 5.71 2.21
CA TRP A 5 23.70 4.42 2.77
C TRP A 5 22.55 3.61 3.39
N PHE A 6 21.34 4.16 3.45
CA PHE A 6 20.15 3.64 4.11
C PHE A 6 18.95 3.45 3.17
N ARG A 7 19.18 3.45 1.85
CA ARG A 7 18.21 3.12 0.79
C ARG A 7 18.79 2.08 -0.17
N ASN A 8 19.44 1.05 0.36
CA ASN A 8 19.98 -0.03 -0.45
C ASN A 8 18.84 -0.86 -1.03
N SER A 9 18.78 -1.01 -2.35
CA SER A 9 17.77 -1.84 -3.05
C SER A 9 18.19 -3.30 -3.23
N THR A 10 19.44 -3.62 -2.88
CA THR A 10 19.98 -4.97 -2.80
C THR A 10 20.50 -5.22 -1.39
N TRP A 11 20.59 -6.50 -0.99
CA TRP A 11 21.03 -6.85 0.35
C TRP A 11 21.93 -8.07 0.34
N ASN A 12 23.16 -7.89 0.82
CA ASN A 12 24.15 -8.95 1.03
C ASN A 12 24.93 -8.66 2.33
N GLU A 13 25.85 -9.54 2.70
CA GLU A 13 26.61 -9.42 3.96
C GLU A 13 27.45 -8.13 4.05
N ASP A 14 28.01 -7.67 2.93
CA ASP A 14 28.82 -6.45 2.90
C ASP A 14 27.97 -5.19 3.11
N ILE A 15 26.82 -5.11 2.43
CA ILE A 15 25.85 -4.03 2.58
C ILE A 15 25.30 -4.03 4.02
N ALA A 16 24.96 -5.20 4.55
CA ALA A 16 24.48 -5.32 5.92
C ALA A 16 25.51 -4.80 6.93
N ARG A 17 26.78 -5.18 6.75
CA ARG A 17 27.88 -4.72 7.61
C ARG A 17 28.10 -3.21 7.54
N ASP A 18 28.17 -2.61 6.36
CA ASP A 18 28.29 -1.14 6.23
C ASP A 18 27.08 -0.40 6.82
N PHE A 19 25.87 -0.93 6.59
CA PHE A 19 24.65 -0.38 7.17
C PHE A 19 24.70 -0.40 8.71
N GLU A 20 25.10 -1.51 9.33
CA GLU A 20 25.21 -1.62 10.79
C GLU A 20 26.30 -0.69 11.36
N GLU A 21 27.46 -0.60 10.72
CA GLU A 21 28.55 0.27 11.17
C GLU A 21 28.11 1.74 11.21
N ARG A 22 27.35 2.18 10.20
CA ARG A 22 26.80 3.53 10.11
C ARG A 22 25.64 3.73 11.07
N LEU A 23 24.71 2.77 11.17
CA LEU A 23 23.56 2.81 12.06
C LEU A 23 23.99 2.92 13.53
N ARG A 24 25.06 2.24 13.93
CA ARG A 24 25.61 2.33 15.29
C ARG A 24 25.97 3.77 15.68
N ARG A 25 26.54 4.53 14.74
CA ARG A 25 26.94 5.94 14.92
C ARG A 25 25.78 6.92 14.71
N ALA A 26 24.67 6.46 14.14
CA ALA A 26 23.52 7.29 13.84
C ALA A 26 22.77 7.72 15.12
N ARG A 27 22.35 8.99 15.14
CA ARG A 27 21.49 9.56 16.20
C ARG A 27 20.03 9.11 16.05
N ARG A 28 19.51 9.09 14.82
CA ARG A 28 18.12 8.73 14.48
C ARG A 28 18.02 7.33 13.87
N LYS A 29 18.23 6.31 14.70
CA LYS A 29 18.25 4.90 14.25
C LYS A 29 16.89 4.47 13.69
N ASP A 30 15.82 4.94 14.33
CA ASP A 30 14.43 4.76 13.91
C ASP A 30 14.22 5.12 12.43
N GLN A 31 14.66 6.31 12.02
CA GLN A 31 14.50 6.78 10.65
C GLN A 31 15.22 5.87 9.65
N TYR A 32 16.48 5.51 9.92
CA TYR A 32 17.28 4.72 8.99
C TYR A 32 16.80 3.26 8.90
N LEU A 33 16.39 2.67 10.02
CA LEU A 33 15.78 1.33 10.02
C LEU A 33 14.51 1.30 9.18
N ARG A 34 13.60 2.27 9.39
CA ARG A 34 12.33 2.34 8.65
C ARG A 34 12.54 2.57 7.15
N ILE A 35 13.42 3.52 6.77
CA ILE A 35 13.66 3.82 5.35
C ILE A 35 14.30 2.61 4.65
N GLN A 36 15.29 1.97 5.28
CA GLN A 36 15.93 0.79 4.70
C GLN A 36 14.95 -0.39 4.61
N ALA A 37 14.12 -0.61 5.64
CA ALA A 37 13.09 -1.63 5.61
C ALA A 37 12.06 -1.39 4.50
N PHE A 38 11.56 -0.15 4.36
CA PHE A 38 10.64 0.22 3.28
C PHE A 38 11.25 -0.06 1.90
N THR A 39 12.53 0.28 1.70
CA THR A 39 13.23 0.04 0.43
C THR A 39 13.35 -1.45 0.08
N LEU A 40 13.42 -2.32 1.09
CA LEU A 40 13.63 -3.76 0.93
C LEU A 40 12.35 -4.58 1.02
N ALA A 41 11.21 -3.97 1.38
CA ALA A 41 10.01 -4.71 1.77
C ALA A 41 9.54 -5.69 0.69
N GLU A 42 9.61 -5.33 -0.59
CA GLU A 42 9.18 -6.19 -1.69
C GLU A 42 10.23 -7.23 -2.11
N THR A 43 11.52 -6.89 -2.04
CA THR A 43 12.60 -7.68 -2.67
C THR A 43 13.40 -8.52 -1.68
N TYR A 44 13.49 -8.09 -0.41
CA TYR A 44 14.13 -8.80 0.69
C TYR A 44 13.23 -8.74 1.93
N PRO A 45 11.99 -9.28 1.87
CA PRO A 45 10.99 -9.09 2.90
C PRO A 45 11.41 -9.58 4.29
N GLU A 46 12.14 -10.69 4.40
CA GLU A 46 12.63 -11.18 5.69
C GLU A 46 13.65 -10.23 6.31
N VAL A 47 14.46 -9.56 5.49
CA VAL A 47 15.39 -8.52 5.95
C VAL A 47 14.59 -7.31 6.45
N ALA A 48 13.62 -6.86 5.66
CA ALA A 48 12.77 -5.73 6.02
C ALA A 48 12.05 -5.97 7.36
N LEU A 49 11.47 -7.16 7.56
CA LEU A 49 10.83 -7.53 8.83
C LEU A 49 11.82 -7.49 10.02
N ARG A 50 13.04 -8.03 9.88
CA ARG A 50 14.05 -7.95 10.95
C ARG A 50 14.46 -6.50 11.28
N LEU A 51 14.54 -5.62 10.28
CA LEU A 51 14.81 -4.20 10.49
C LEU A 51 13.64 -3.51 11.20
N LEU A 52 12.40 -3.88 10.85
CA LEU A 52 11.19 -3.37 11.48
C LEU A 52 11.04 -3.86 12.92
N ASP A 53 11.36 -5.11 13.23
CA ASP A 53 11.36 -5.61 14.61
C ASP A 53 12.30 -4.79 15.50
N ARG A 54 13.47 -4.42 14.98
CA ARG A 54 14.41 -3.52 15.67
C ARG A 54 13.86 -2.10 15.79
N PHE A 55 13.14 -1.60 14.78
CA PHE A 55 12.50 -0.30 14.81
C PHE A 55 11.41 -0.24 15.90
N PHE A 56 10.53 -1.25 15.97
CA PHE A 56 9.46 -1.31 16.96
C PHE A 56 9.97 -1.54 18.39
N ALA A 57 11.20 -2.06 18.55
CA ALA A 57 11.86 -2.17 19.85
C ALA A 57 12.47 -0.84 20.36
N LEU A 58 12.51 0.22 19.54
CA LEU A 58 12.97 1.54 19.99
C LEU A 58 11.89 2.25 20.83
N HIS A 59 12.34 3.14 21.72
CA HIS A 59 11.43 3.98 22.48
C HIS A 59 10.92 5.13 21.60
N ASP A 60 9.59 5.28 21.51
CA ASP A 60 8.88 6.34 20.78
C ASP A 60 9.40 6.59 19.35
N PRO A 61 9.36 5.57 18.47
CA PRO A 61 9.93 5.71 17.14
C PRO A 61 9.06 6.61 16.25
N PHE A 62 9.70 7.45 15.44
CA PHE A 62 8.99 8.35 14.52
C PHE A 62 8.37 7.60 13.34
N ASP A 63 7.16 8.01 12.95
CA ASP A 63 6.46 7.53 11.75
C ASP A 63 6.13 6.02 11.82
N LEU A 64 5.49 5.63 12.92
CA LEU A 64 4.96 4.28 13.18
C LEU A 64 4.00 3.81 12.08
N ALA A 65 3.13 4.69 11.58
CA ALA A 65 2.15 4.35 10.55
C ALA A 65 2.84 3.83 9.28
N SER A 66 3.85 4.55 8.77
CA SER A 66 4.60 4.10 7.59
C SER A 66 5.43 2.84 7.84
N ALA A 67 5.90 2.61 9.07
CA ALA A 67 6.58 1.37 9.42
C ALA A 67 5.65 0.16 9.38
N HIS A 68 4.40 0.33 9.83
CA HIS A 68 3.36 -0.69 9.70
C HIS A 68 2.99 -0.97 8.24
N VAL A 69 2.93 0.06 7.38
CA VAL A 69 2.78 -0.12 5.93
C VAL A 69 3.93 -0.94 5.34
N ALA A 70 5.19 -0.60 5.64
CA ALA A 70 6.34 -1.37 5.17
C ALA A 70 6.28 -2.84 5.63
N ARG A 71 5.80 -3.07 6.86
CA ARG A 71 5.59 -4.41 7.42
C ARG A 71 4.54 -5.19 6.61
N ALA A 72 3.42 -4.54 6.28
CA ALA A 72 2.37 -5.14 5.47
C ALA A 72 2.89 -5.52 4.08
N THR A 73 3.64 -4.63 3.42
CA THR A 73 4.28 -4.90 2.12
C THR A 73 5.21 -6.10 2.18
N ALA A 74 6.04 -6.21 3.23
CA ALA A 74 6.92 -7.36 3.42
C ALA A 74 6.15 -8.67 3.65
N TYR A 75 5.06 -8.64 4.42
CA TYR A 75 4.20 -9.82 4.58
C TYR A 75 3.52 -10.23 3.28
N LEU A 76 3.06 -9.28 2.47
CA LEU A 76 2.49 -9.57 1.15
C LEU A 76 3.50 -10.23 0.20
N ALA A 77 4.75 -9.77 0.19
CA ALA A 77 5.83 -10.37 -0.60
C ALA A 77 6.12 -11.83 -0.18
N LEU A 78 5.89 -12.17 1.09
CA LEU A 78 5.97 -13.53 1.63
C LEU A 78 4.69 -14.36 1.45
N GLY A 79 3.64 -13.80 0.86
CA GLY A 79 2.33 -14.45 0.72
C GLY A 79 1.51 -14.55 2.01
N ARG A 80 1.96 -13.87 3.08
CA ARG A 80 1.35 -13.85 4.42
C ARG A 80 0.26 -12.79 4.48
N THR A 81 -0.93 -13.14 4.01
CA THR A 81 -2.00 -12.17 3.73
C THR A 81 -2.64 -11.66 5.02
N GLU A 82 -2.85 -12.54 5.99
CA GLU A 82 -3.46 -12.24 7.28
C GLU A 82 -2.57 -11.27 8.09
N GLU A 83 -1.27 -11.53 8.20
CA GLU A 83 -0.35 -10.62 8.88
C GLU A 83 -0.21 -9.27 8.16
N ALA A 84 -0.36 -9.23 6.83
CA ALA A 84 -0.41 -7.99 6.09
C ALA A 84 -1.65 -7.15 6.42
N VAL A 85 -2.82 -7.80 6.56
CA VAL A 85 -4.06 -7.14 6.98
C VAL A 85 -3.90 -6.55 8.38
N GLU A 86 -3.36 -7.31 9.33
CA GLU A 86 -3.09 -6.84 10.69
C GLU A 86 -2.14 -5.64 10.71
N ALA A 87 -1.07 -5.69 9.89
CA ALA A 87 -0.13 -4.60 9.78
C ALA A 87 -0.76 -3.33 9.19
N TYR A 88 -1.60 -3.44 8.16
CA TYR A 88 -2.32 -2.27 7.65
C TYR A 88 -3.35 -1.72 8.65
N GLU A 89 -4.06 -2.56 9.38
CA GLU A 89 -4.97 -2.10 10.45
C GLU A 89 -4.22 -1.34 11.54
N ALA A 90 -3.01 -1.80 11.91
CA ALA A 90 -2.15 -1.07 12.85
C ALA A 90 -1.71 0.29 12.29
N ALA A 91 -1.43 0.40 10.98
CA ALA A 91 -1.15 1.69 10.35
C ALA A 91 -2.35 2.64 10.43
N LEU A 92 -3.56 2.15 10.12
CA LEU A 92 -4.80 2.94 10.22
C LEU A 92 -5.11 3.38 11.65
N GLU A 93 -4.76 2.56 12.64
CA GLU A 93 -4.91 2.93 14.05
C GLU A 93 -3.93 4.06 14.44
N CYS A 94 -2.70 4.03 13.94
CA CYS A 94 -1.77 5.16 14.11
C CYS A 94 -2.33 6.46 13.49
N GLU A 95 -2.90 6.40 12.29
CA GLU A 95 -3.53 7.57 11.65
C GLU A 95 -4.76 8.06 12.43
N ARG A 96 -5.54 7.16 13.02
CA ARG A 96 -6.69 7.53 13.86
C ARG A 96 -6.24 8.31 15.09
N LEU A 97 -5.12 7.92 15.69
CA LEU A 97 -4.52 8.61 16.85
C LEU A 97 -3.83 9.92 16.45
N MET A 98 -3.32 10.02 15.23
CA MET A 98 -2.66 11.21 14.68
C MET A 98 -3.20 11.55 13.28
N PRO A 99 -4.37 12.24 13.18
CA PRO A 99 -5.05 12.46 11.90
C PRO A 99 -4.28 13.26 10.84
N SER A 100 -3.21 13.95 11.23
CA SER A 100 -2.28 14.62 10.32
C SER A 100 -1.37 13.65 9.53
N ILE A 101 -1.32 12.38 9.95
CA ILE A 101 -0.61 11.31 9.25
C ILE A 101 -1.61 10.58 8.37
N ILE A 102 -1.26 10.46 7.09
CA ILE A 102 -2.04 9.72 6.09
C ILE A 102 -1.05 8.83 5.36
N THR A 103 -1.38 7.54 5.27
CA THR A 103 -0.57 6.54 4.57
C THR A 103 -1.40 5.86 3.50
N GLU A 104 -0.73 5.09 2.64
CA GLU A 104 -1.39 4.28 1.62
C GLU A 104 -2.30 3.19 2.19
N ALA A 105 -2.22 2.88 3.50
CA ALA A 105 -3.06 1.86 4.16
C ALA A 105 -4.56 2.11 3.90
N ARG A 106 -4.99 3.37 3.79
CA ARG A 106 -6.38 3.75 3.50
C ARG A 106 -6.90 3.20 2.17
N THR A 107 -6.02 2.96 1.20
CA THR A 107 -6.38 2.44 -0.12
C THR A 107 -5.87 1.01 -0.32
N ALA A 108 -4.65 0.71 0.15
CA ALA A 108 -4.00 -0.58 -0.01
C ALA A 108 -4.76 -1.70 0.71
N LEU A 109 -5.26 -1.47 1.93
CA LEU A 109 -5.98 -2.50 2.68
C LEU A 109 -7.33 -2.87 2.04
N PRO A 110 -8.23 -1.92 1.72
CA PRO A 110 -9.46 -2.25 1.00
C PRO A 110 -9.21 -2.94 -0.34
N PHE A 111 -8.18 -2.50 -1.08
CA PHE A 111 -7.80 -3.10 -2.34
C PHE A 111 -7.30 -4.54 -2.17
N LEU A 112 -6.47 -4.81 -1.14
CA LEU A 112 -6.03 -6.15 -0.79
C LEU A 112 -7.23 -7.06 -0.44
N ILE A 113 -8.11 -6.59 0.45
CA ILE A 113 -9.31 -7.32 0.89
C ILE A 113 -10.15 -7.73 -0.33
N ALA A 114 -10.41 -6.79 -1.23
CA ALA A 114 -11.23 -7.01 -2.41
C ALA A 114 -10.57 -7.95 -3.42
N THR A 115 -9.28 -7.76 -3.71
CA THR A 115 -8.54 -8.58 -4.70
C THR A 115 -8.31 -10.01 -4.23
N ARG A 116 -8.16 -10.22 -2.92
CA ARG A 116 -8.04 -11.54 -2.27
C ARG A 116 -9.38 -12.15 -1.88
N GLN A 117 -10.48 -11.43 -2.06
CA GLN A 117 -11.84 -11.86 -1.71
C GLN A 117 -11.97 -12.26 -0.22
N LEU A 118 -11.37 -11.46 0.67
CA LEU A 118 -11.46 -11.66 2.11
C LEU A 118 -12.84 -11.21 2.62
N ARG A 119 -13.88 -12.01 2.32
CA ARG A 119 -15.30 -11.65 2.53
C ARG A 119 -15.61 -11.19 3.95
N SER A 120 -14.97 -11.78 4.96
CA SER A 120 -15.13 -11.39 6.37
C SER A 120 -14.70 -9.95 6.67
N HIS A 121 -13.92 -9.32 5.78
CA HIS A 121 -13.41 -7.96 5.93
C HIS A 121 -14.07 -6.95 4.97
N TYR A 122 -15.07 -7.35 4.18
CA TYR A 122 -15.71 -6.45 3.21
C TYR A 122 -16.34 -5.22 3.86
N ASP A 123 -17.08 -5.40 4.95
CA ASP A 123 -17.69 -4.28 5.68
C ASP A 123 -16.62 -3.29 6.16
N ARG A 124 -15.48 -3.81 6.63
CA ARG A 124 -14.35 -3.01 7.06
C ARG A 124 -13.72 -2.24 5.89
N ALA A 125 -13.52 -2.90 4.75
CA ALA A 125 -13.01 -2.25 3.54
C ALA A 125 -13.93 -1.11 3.06
N VAL A 126 -15.24 -1.34 3.02
CA VAL A 126 -16.23 -0.31 2.64
C VAL A 126 -16.21 0.86 3.62
N GLN A 127 -16.15 0.60 4.93
CA GLN A 127 -16.06 1.65 5.94
C GLN A 127 -14.81 2.53 5.78
N ILE A 128 -13.66 1.95 5.44
CA ILE A 128 -12.43 2.70 5.18
C ILE A 128 -12.62 3.60 3.95
N LEU A 129 -13.08 3.02 2.82
CA LEU A 129 -13.26 3.74 1.55
C LEU A 129 -14.34 4.83 1.60
N ALA A 130 -15.35 4.67 2.46
CA ALA A 130 -16.41 5.65 2.66
C ALA A 130 -15.94 6.89 3.46
N ARG A 131 -14.89 6.74 4.28
CA ARG A 131 -14.29 7.85 5.05
C ARG A 131 -13.23 8.62 4.28
N GLN A 132 -12.77 8.09 3.15
CA GLN A 132 -11.83 8.79 2.28
C GLN A 132 -12.56 9.92 1.55
N ASP A 133 -12.03 11.15 1.67
CA ASP A 133 -12.43 12.23 0.79
C ASP A 133 -11.84 11.98 -0.61
N PRO A 134 -12.63 11.95 -1.69
CA PRO A 134 -12.10 11.84 -3.05
C PRO A 134 -11.07 12.93 -3.40
N HIS A 135 -11.13 14.09 -2.75
CA HIS A 135 -10.16 15.18 -2.92
C HIS A 135 -8.80 14.90 -2.30
N ASP A 136 -8.71 13.97 -1.33
CA ASP A 136 -7.45 13.53 -0.72
C ASP A 136 -6.68 12.53 -1.61
N LEU A 137 -7.27 12.10 -2.72
CA LEU A 137 -6.70 11.11 -3.62
C LEU A 137 -5.82 11.81 -4.68
N GLU A 138 -4.53 11.88 -4.41
CA GLU A 138 -3.54 12.61 -5.21
C GLU A 138 -3.23 11.95 -6.57
N PHE A 139 -3.25 10.62 -6.65
CA PHE A 139 -2.77 9.89 -7.82
C PHE A 139 -3.86 9.08 -8.53
N PRO A 140 -3.84 8.97 -9.88
CA PRO A 140 -4.78 8.14 -10.65
C PRO A 140 -4.86 6.68 -10.18
N VAL A 141 -3.73 6.09 -9.79
CA VAL A 141 -3.68 4.71 -9.26
C VAL A 141 -4.51 4.56 -7.98
N THR A 142 -4.56 5.58 -7.13
CA THR A 142 -5.34 5.56 -5.89
C THR A 142 -6.84 5.56 -6.19
N HIS A 143 -7.29 6.38 -7.14
CA HIS A 143 -8.66 6.36 -7.64
C HIS A 143 -9.04 5.02 -8.27
N PHE A 144 -8.15 4.48 -9.11
CA PHE A 144 -8.30 3.16 -9.71
C PHE A 144 -8.47 2.07 -8.64
N GLN A 145 -7.57 2.01 -7.65
CA GLN A 145 -7.60 0.99 -6.60
C GLN A 145 -8.88 1.08 -5.76
N ARG A 146 -9.29 2.30 -5.39
CA ARG A 146 -10.55 2.52 -4.66
C ARG A 146 -11.76 1.98 -5.42
N HIS A 147 -11.92 2.39 -6.68
CA HIS A 147 -13.05 1.95 -7.50
C HIS A 147 -12.97 0.46 -7.84
N ALA A 148 -11.78 -0.07 -8.10
CA ALA A 148 -11.60 -1.50 -8.32
C ALA A 148 -11.98 -2.32 -7.08
N ALA A 149 -11.62 -1.85 -5.88
CA ALA A 149 -12.00 -2.51 -4.63
C ALA A 149 -13.52 -2.57 -4.46
N LEU A 150 -14.21 -1.43 -4.63
CA LEU A 150 -15.68 -1.37 -4.56
C LEU A 150 -16.34 -2.23 -5.63
N ALA A 151 -15.86 -2.20 -6.87
CA ALA A 151 -16.38 -3.01 -7.96
C ALA A 151 -16.31 -4.52 -7.64
N LEU A 152 -15.16 -4.97 -7.13
CA LEU A 152 -14.95 -6.37 -6.75
C LEU A 152 -15.84 -6.79 -5.58
N ILE A 153 -15.93 -5.98 -4.52
CA ILE A 153 -16.79 -6.24 -3.36
C ILE A 153 -18.26 -6.31 -3.79
N CYS A 154 -18.76 -5.29 -4.49
CA CYS A 154 -20.14 -5.26 -4.97
C CYS A 154 -20.44 -6.40 -5.95
N SER A 155 -19.46 -6.85 -6.77
CA SER A 155 -19.66 -7.98 -7.70
C SER A 155 -19.82 -9.32 -6.98
N ASP A 156 -19.27 -9.43 -5.78
CA ASP A 156 -19.33 -10.63 -4.94
C ASP A 156 -20.56 -10.63 -4.01
N LEU A 157 -21.17 -9.46 -3.85
CA LEU A 157 -22.45 -9.21 -3.19
C LEU A 157 -23.58 -9.15 -4.24
N PRO A 158 -24.86 -9.19 -3.85
CA PRO A 158 -25.98 -9.07 -4.80
C PRO A 158 -26.20 -7.61 -5.27
N ASP A 159 -25.13 -6.86 -5.51
CA ASP A 159 -25.15 -5.44 -5.85
C ASP A 159 -24.53 -5.18 -7.24
N ARG A 160 -25.23 -5.65 -8.27
CA ARG A 160 -24.76 -5.60 -9.67
C ARG A 160 -24.63 -4.17 -10.20
N GLU A 161 -25.47 -3.25 -9.72
CA GLU A 161 -25.48 -1.87 -10.19
C GLU A 161 -24.21 -1.14 -9.75
N HIS A 162 -23.92 -1.13 -8.44
CA HIS A 162 -22.71 -0.49 -7.93
C HIS A 162 -21.44 -1.19 -8.44
N ALA A 163 -21.47 -2.52 -8.60
CA ALA A 163 -20.37 -3.26 -9.20
C ALA A 163 -19.99 -2.73 -10.59
N ARG A 164 -20.98 -2.52 -11.46
CA ARG A 164 -20.77 -1.98 -12.82
C ARG A 164 -20.28 -0.54 -12.79
N THR A 165 -20.92 0.30 -11.99
CA THR A 165 -20.59 1.72 -11.87
C THR A 165 -19.13 1.89 -11.45
N HIS A 166 -18.72 1.22 -10.38
CA HIS A 166 -17.33 1.28 -9.92
C HIS A 166 -16.35 0.62 -10.88
N ALA A 167 -16.74 -0.45 -11.59
CA ALA A 167 -15.87 -1.06 -12.59
C ALA A 167 -15.57 -0.10 -13.75
N ARG A 168 -16.56 0.68 -14.21
CA ARG A 168 -16.38 1.71 -15.26
C ARG A 168 -15.48 2.83 -14.78
N LEU A 169 -15.75 3.39 -13.59
CA LEU A 169 -14.92 4.44 -13.00
C LEU A 169 -13.46 3.99 -12.84
N ALA A 170 -13.22 2.75 -12.37
CA ALA A 170 -11.88 2.21 -12.29
C ALA A 170 -11.21 2.16 -13.69
N LEU A 171 -11.91 1.69 -14.72
CA LEU A 171 -11.35 1.63 -16.06
C LEU A 171 -11.03 3.00 -16.65
N GLU A 172 -11.86 4.02 -16.39
CA GLU A 172 -11.60 5.41 -16.78
C GLU A 172 -10.31 5.95 -16.13
N TRP A 173 -10.10 5.71 -14.84
CA TRP A 173 -8.86 6.08 -14.16
C TRP A 173 -7.64 5.31 -14.66
N ALA A 174 -7.83 4.07 -15.11
CA ALA A 174 -6.78 3.25 -15.71
C ALA A 174 -6.41 3.64 -17.14
N GLU A 175 -7.16 4.55 -17.76
CA GLU A 175 -6.89 5.09 -19.09
C GLU A 175 -6.18 6.45 -19.04
N GLN A 176 -6.05 7.06 -17.85
CA GLN A 176 -5.27 8.28 -17.68
C GLN A 176 -3.80 8.06 -18.07
N ASP A 177 -3.29 8.93 -18.93
CA ASP A 177 -1.89 8.98 -19.35
C ASP A 177 -1.10 10.12 -18.68
N HIS A 178 -1.77 10.88 -17.81
CA HIS A 178 -1.21 12.02 -17.09
C HIS A 178 -1.68 12.08 -15.63
N SER A 179 -0.77 12.38 -14.71
CA SER A 179 -0.98 12.39 -13.25
C SER A 179 -1.64 13.67 -12.72
N GLY A 180 -1.63 14.74 -13.51
CA GLY A 180 -1.99 16.10 -13.11
C GLY A 180 -0.79 16.96 -12.71
N PHE A 181 0.38 16.36 -12.45
CA PHE A 181 1.60 17.07 -12.08
C PHE A 181 2.46 17.43 -13.29
N HIS A 182 2.60 18.73 -13.57
CA HIS A 182 3.43 19.21 -14.68
C HIS A 182 4.88 18.68 -14.65
N LYS A 183 5.52 18.59 -13.48
CA LYS A 183 6.91 18.15 -13.35
C LYS A 183 7.08 16.63 -13.35
N HIS A 184 6.01 15.90 -13.03
CA HIS A 184 6.02 14.44 -12.89
C HIS A 184 4.75 13.84 -13.52
N PRO A 185 4.58 13.99 -14.85
CA PRO A 185 3.33 13.67 -15.54
C PRO A 185 2.98 12.18 -15.49
N SER A 186 3.97 11.30 -15.29
CA SER A 186 3.76 9.85 -15.23
C SER A 186 3.62 9.29 -13.80
N LEU A 187 3.70 10.14 -12.77
CA LEU A 187 3.70 9.68 -11.38
C LEU A 187 2.32 9.16 -10.96
N GLY A 188 2.27 7.96 -10.39
CA GLY A 188 1.02 7.39 -9.87
C GLY A 188 -0.01 7.02 -10.95
N LEU A 189 0.42 6.80 -12.20
CA LEU A 189 -0.41 6.20 -13.24
C LEU A 189 -0.65 4.70 -12.98
N VAL A 190 -1.75 4.17 -13.52
CA VAL A 190 -2.07 2.75 -13.42
C VAL A 190 -1.16 1.95 -14.35
N GLY A 191 -0.31 1.11 -13.79
CA GLY A 191 0.66 0.33 -14.55
C GLY A 191 0.11 -0.98 -15.12
N LYS A 192 1.00 -1.71 -15.83
CA LYS A 192 0.68 -2.96 -16.53
C LYS A 192 0.47 -4.14 -15.57
N GLU A 193 0.98 -4.06 -14.35
CA GLU A 193 0.75 -5.02 -13.26
C GLU A 193 -0.74 -5.27 -13.00
N HIS A 194 -1.60 -4.29 -13.30
CA HIS A 194 -3.05 -4.41 -13.15
C HIS A 194 -3.77 -4.97 -14.39
N ALA A 195 -3.08 -5.42 -15.44
CA ALA A 195 -3.72 -5.87 -16.69
C ALA A 195 -4.76 -6.98 -16.50
N ARG A 196 -4.48 -7.96 -15.62
CA ARG A 196 -5.43 -9.03 -15.28
C ARG A 196 -6.68 -8.49 -14.58
N LEU A 197 -6.48 -7.57 -13.64
CA LEU A 197 -7.57 -6.94 -12.91
C LEU A 197 -8.44 -6.08 -13.84
N ARG A 198 -7.82 -5.29 -14.73
CA ARG A 198 -8.54 -4.50 -15.75
C ARG A 198 -9.43 -5.38 -16.63
N ARG A 199 -8.98 -6.56 -17.02
CA ARG A 199 -9.83 -7.51 -17.76
C ARG A 199 -11.06 -7.93 -16.95
N ARG A 200 -10.86 -8.32 -15.68
CA ARG A 200 -11.97 -8.68 -14.78
C ARG A 200 -12.95 -7.53 -14.57
N LEU A 201 -12.46 -6.30 -14.45
CA LEU A 201 -13.31 -5.11 -14.33
C LEU A 201 -14.16 -4.88 -15.59
N ARG A 202 -13.63 -5.13 -16.80
CA ARG A 202 -14.43 -5.06 -18.03
C ARG A 202 -15.55 -6.09 -18.05
N GLU A 203 -15.31 -7.30 -17.55
CA GLU A 203 -16.34 -8.34 -17.43
C GLU A 203 -17.46 -7.89 -16.47
N ILE A 204 -17.09 -7.35 -15.31
CA ILE A 204 -18.06 -6.79 -14.33
C ILE A 204 -18.87 -5.65 -14.97
N ALA A 205 -18.21 -4.70 -15.64
CA ALA A 205 -18.84 -3.54 -16.28
C ALA A 205 -19.85 -3.90 -17.39
N ASN A 206 -19.65 -5.05 -18.04
CA ASN A 206 -20.43 -5.51 -19.19
C ASN A 206 -21.44 -6.62 -18.86
N THR A 207 -21.59 -7.00 -17.59
CA THR A 207 -22.58 -8.02 -17.20
C THR A 207 -23.99 -7.47 -17.54
N SER A 208 -24.90 -8.25 -18.11
CA SER A 208 -26.28 -7.83 -18.41
C SER A 208 -27.15 -7.79 -17.14
N PRO A 209 -28.15 -6.89 -17.01
CA PRO A 209 -29.02 -6.77 -15.83
C PRO A 209 -29.52 -8.11 -15.30
#